data_AF-A0A3E0NWI8-F1
#
_entry.id   AF-A0A3E0NWI8-F1
#
_cell.length_a   1.000
_cell.length_b   1.000
_cell.length_c   1.000
_cell.angle_alpha   90.00
_cell.angle_beta   90.00
_cell.angle_gamma   90.00
#
_symmetry.space_group_name_H-M   'P 1'
#
loop_
_entity.id
_entity.type
_entity.pdbx_description
1 polymer ?
#
loop_
_entity_poly.entity_id
_entity_poly.type
_entity_poly.pdbx_seq_one_letter_code
_entity_poly.pdbx_strand_id
1 'polypeptide(L)'
;MPGGDAADVRPAVNVFAEARPDIESIGLPDVPASLEVTQQKGVNLMGVTFASVIGGFLGLYAYVLPLALYAAWVVIALWEIIRRDDLSTGAGVGWMLAILVIPFLGVIGYYLLGKSQIPAAYRWTMLAGGMGVYVLFLVLGLVIGGIA
;
A
#
# COMPACT_ATOMS: atom_id res chain seq x y z
N MET A 1 42.77 -11.95 2.47
CA MET A 1 43.49 -10.79 1.90
C MET A 1 44.90 -10.80 2.48
N PRO A 2 45.97 -10.72 1.67
CA PRO A 2 47.33 -10.63 2.20
C PRO A 2 47.50 -9.36 3.06
N GLY A 3 48.11 -9.46 4.25
CA GLY A 3 48.45 -8.32 5.12
C GLY A 3 47.40 -7.90 6.16
N GLY A 4 46.31 -8.67 6.34
CA GLY A 4 45.30 -8.37 7.36
C GLY A 4 45.73 -8.70 8.80
N ASP A 5 46.77 -9.51 8.97
CA ASP A 5 47.34 -9.96 10.24
C ASP A 5 48.28 -8.93 10.91
N ALA A 6 48.79 -7.98 10.14
CA ALA A 6 49.63 -6.88 10.63
C ALA A 6 48.85 -5.54 10.78
N ALA A 7 47.55 -5.53 10.50
CA ALA A 7 46.73 -4.34 10.59
C ALA A 7 46.43 -3.98 12.06
N ASP A 8 46.53 -2.69 12.39
CA ASP A 8 46.20 -2.18 13.72
C ASP A 8 44.72 -2.45 14.05
N VAL A 9 44.47 -3.28 15.07
CA VAL A 9 43.12 -3.71 15.45
C VAL A 9 42.46 -2.60 16.24
N ARG A 10 41.71 -1.74 15.54
CA ARG A 10 40.91 -0.68 16.17
C ARG A 10 39.48 -1.19 16.39
N PRO A 11 38.91 -1.05 17.60
CA PRO A 11 37.52 -1.43 17.84
C PRO A 11 36.60 -0.67 16.89
N ALA A 12 35.62 -1.36 16.28
CA ALA A 12 34.66 -0.77 15.34
C ALA A 12 33.58 0.08 16.06
N VAL A 13 34.00 0.92 16.99
CA VAL A 13 33.17 1.92 17.65
C VAL A 13 33.36 3.25 16.92
N ASN A 14 32.28 3.99 16.69
CA ASN A 14 32.33 5.34 16.11
C ASN A 14 33.02 5.47 14.73
N VAL A 15 33.10 4.39 13.94
CA VAL A 15 33.70 4.38 12.58
C VAL A 15 33.19 5.52 11.69
N PHE A 16 31.90 5.86 11.75
CA PHE A 16 31.33 6.95 10.95
C PHE A 16 31.53 8.35 11.55
N ALA A 17 31.83 8.45 12.84
CA ALA A 17 32.09 9.71 13.52
C ALA A 17 33.58 10.10 13.46
N GLU A 18 34.48 9.12 13.52
CA GLU A 18 35.93 9.34 13.44
C GLU A 18 36.44 9.41 12.01
N ALA A 19 35.91 8.60 11.10
CA ALA A 19 36.41 8.56 9.72
C ALA A 19 35.81 9.62 8.81
N ARG A 20 34.80 10.41 9.27
CA ARG A 20 33.92 11.32 8.49
C ARG A 20 34.52 11.64 7.12
N PRO A 21 34.27 10.79 6.11
CA PRO A 21 34.91 10.96 4.82
C PRO A 21 34.41 12.29 4.27
N ASP A 22 35.33 13.13 3.81
CA ASP A 22 34.94 14.33 3.10
C ASP A 22 34.27 13.92 1.80
N ILE A 23 32.94 13.95 1.78
CA ILE A 23 32.11 13.48 0.67
C ILE A 23 32.41 14.30 -0.60
N GLU A 24 32.80 15.56 -0.45
CA GLU A 24 33.14 16.44 -1.57
C GLU A 24 34.48 16.05 -2.21
N SER A 25 35.36 15.38 -1.46
CA SER A 25 36.65 14.88 -1.94
C SER A 25 36.57 13.53 -2.67
N ILE A 26 35.45 12.82 -2.53
CA ILE A 26 35.26 11.50 -3.15
C ILE A 26 34.77 11.71 -4.59
N GLY A 27 35.70 11.60 -5.54
CA GLY A 27 35.36 11.56 -6.97
C GLY A 27 34.43 10.38 -7.26
N LEU A 28 33.26 10.66 -7.81
CA LEU A 28 32.37 9.63 -8.32
C LEU A 28 32.94 9.08 -9.64
N PRO A 29 32.98 7.76 -9.84
CA PRO A 29 33.34 7.21 -11.13
C PRO A 29 32.35 7.69 -12.20
N ASP A 30 32.85 8.01 -13.39
CA ASP A 30 32.01 8.35 -14.54
C ASP A 30 31.08 7.17 -14.85
N VAL A 31 29.77 7.45 -14.87
CA VAL A 31 28.77 6.44 -15.21
C VAL A 31 28.86 6.19 -16.71
N PRO A 32 29.10 4.94 -17.16
CA PRO A 32 29.11 4.60 -18.57
C PRO A 32 27.82 5.04 -19.26
N ALA A 33 27.90 5.62 -20.46
CA ALA A 33 26.71 6.03 -21.21
C ALA A 33 25.79 4.86 -21.60
N SER A 34 26.26 3.61 -21.48
CA SER A 34 25.49 2.38 -21.69
C SER A 34 24.68 1.93 -20.47
N LEU A 35 24.83 2.61 -19.32
CA LEU A 35 24.04 2.32 -18.12
C LEU A 35 22.71 3.09 -18.21
N GLU A 36 21.64 2.37 -18.56
CA GLU A 36 20.29 2.91 -18.45
C GLU A 36 19.95 3.15 -16.99
N VAL A 37 19.76 4.42 -16.63
CA VAL A 37 19.32 4.82 -15.29
C VAL A 37 17.84 4.48 -15.15
N THR A 38 17.55 3.32 -14.56
CA THR A 38 16.18 2.81 -14.41
C THR A 38 15.45 3.41 -13.22
N GLN A 39 16.18 3.97 -12.24
CA GLN A 39 15.61 4.63 -11.07
C GLN A 39 15.92 6.11 -11.05
N GLN A 40 14.86 6.91 -11.16
CA GLN A 40 14.91 8.34 -10.97
C GLN A 40 14.73 8.64 -9.47
N LYS A 41 15.62 9.46 -8.90
CA LYS A 41 15.62 9.81 -7.47
C LYS A 41 14.34 10.60 -7.15
N GLY A 42 13.33 9.94 -6.59
CA GLY A 42 12.06 10.54 -6.17
C GLY A 42 11.99 10.79 -4.67
N VAL A 43 11.17 11.77 -4.25
CA VAL A 43 10.85 11.96 -2.84
C VAL A 43 9.82 10.91 -2.43
N ASN A 44 10.07 10.18 -1.34
CA ASN A 44 9.13 9.21 -0.78
C ASN A 44 8.30 9.88 0.31
N LEU A 45 6.98 9.86 0.15
CA LEU A 45 6.05 10.34 1.18
C LEU A 45 4.96 9.28 1.40
N MET A 46 4.86 8.78 2.64
CA MET A 46 3.87 7.76 3.02
C MET A 46 3.89 6.51 2.11
N GLY A 47 5.07 6.08 1.68
CA GLY A 47 5.24 4.91 0.81
C GLY A 47 4.95 5.15 -0.68
N VAL A 48 4.65 6.39 -1.08
CA VAL A 48 4.48 6.78 -2.48
C VAL A 48 5.74 7.52 -2.96
N THR A 49 6.35 7.02 -4.04
CA THR A 49 7.51 7.65 -4.69
C THR A 49 7.07 8.71 -5.70
N PHE A 50 7.44 9.97 -5.46
CA PHE A 50 7.20 11.07 -6.38
C PHE A 50 8.41 11.27 -7.29
N ALA A 51 8.59 10.37 -8.25
CA ALA A 51 9.61 10.48 -9.30
C ALA A 51 9.12 11.27 -10.53
N SER A 52 7.80 11.26 -10.77
CA SER A 52 7.13 12.04 -11.81
C SER A 52 5.73 12.47 -11.36
N VAL A 53 5.14 13.48 -12.01
CA VAL A 53 3.79 13.95 -11.68
C VAL A 53 2.76 12.84 -11.87
N ILE A 54 2.79 12.15 -13.01
CA ILE A 54 1.86 11.05 -13.34
C ILE A 54 2.06 9.87 -12.38
N GLY A 55 3.30 9.47 -12.13
CA GLY A 55 3.62 8.39 -11.18
C GLY A 55 3.18 8.72 -9.76
N GLY A 56 3.36 9.96 -9.33
CA GLY A 56 2.86 10.45 -8.04
C GLY A 56 1.33 10.40 -7.94
N PHE A 57 0.61 10.83 -8.99
CA PHE A 57 -0.86 10.73 -9.03
C PHE A 57 -1.34 9.29 -9.00
N LEU A 58 -0.78 8.42 -9.83
CA LEU A 58 -1.15 6.99 -9.87
C LEU A 58 -0.82 6.29 -8.56
N GLY A 59 0.35 6.57 -7.98
CA GLY A 59 0.78 6.04 -6.69
C GLY A 59 -0.12 6.51 -5.54
N LEU A 60 -0.48 7.80 -5.50
CA LEU A 60 -1.42 8.34 -4.53
C LEU A 60 -2.80 7.69 -4.66
N TYR A 61 -3.30 7.54 -5.90
CA TYR A 61 -4.57 6.88 -6.15
C TYR A 61 -4.51 5.41 -5.69
N ALA A 62 -3.48 4.66 -6.07
CA ALA A 62 -3.29 3.29 -5.66
C ALA A 62 -3.17 3.14 -4.13
N TYR A 63 -2.61 4.14 -3.43
CA TYR A 63 -2.49 4.16 -1.98
C TYR A 63 -3.83 4.46 -1.28
N VAL A 64 -4.58 5.47 -1.74
CA VAL A 64 -5.82 5.93 -1.07
C VAL A 64 -7.04 5.09 -1.46
N LEU A 65 -7.07 4.56 -2.68
CA LEU A 65 -8.23 3.87 -3.24
C LEU A 65 -8.67 2.65 -2.40
N PRO A 66 -7.79 1.76 -1.90
CA PRO A 66 -8.19 0.66 -1.01
C PRO A 66 -8.92 1.13 0.24
N LEU A 67 -8.44 2.22 0.85
CA LEU A 67 -9.02 2.77 2.05
C LEU A 67 -10.41 3.37 1.76
N ALA A 68 -10.53 4.11 0.66
CA ALA A 68 -11.81 4.70 0.23
C ALA A 68 -12.84 3.61 -0.11
N LEU A 69 -12.43 2.56 -0.83
CA LEU A 69 -13.27 1.42 -1.15
C LEU A 69 -13.73 0.67 0.10
N TYR A 70 -12.79 0.39 1.01
CA TYR A 70 -13.11 -0.24 2.28
C TYR A 70 -14.10 0.59 3.10
N ALA A 71 -13.86 1.89 3.23
CA ALA A 71 -14.77 2.80 3.94
C ALA A 71 -16.17 2.81 3.30
N ALA A 72 -16.26 2.86 1.98
CA ALA A 72 -17.53 2.79 1.26
C ALA A 72 -18.28 1.49 1.55
N TRP A 73 -17.59 0.35 1.51
CA TRP A 73 -18.18 -0.95 1.84
C TRP A 73 -18.69 -0.98 3.29
N VAL A 74 -17.88 -0.52 4.24
CA VAL A 74 -18.27 -0.47 5.66
C VAL A 74 -19.50 0.40 5.86
N VAL A 75 -19.53 1.61 5.31
CA VAL A 75 -20.66 2.54 5.46
C VAL A 75 -21.95 1.92 4.93
N ILE A 76 -21.91 1.33 3.74
CA ILE A 76 -23.10 0.72 3.12
C ILE A 76 -23.56 -0.50 3.92
N ALA A 77 -22.65 -1.33 4.43
CA ALA A 77 -23.00 -2.49 5.23
C ALA A 77 -23.62 -2.11 6.59
N LEU A 78 -23.03 -1.14 7.29
CA LEU A 78 -23.58 -0.62 8.55
C LEU A 78 -24.95 0.03 8.34
N TRP A 79 -25.09 0.79 7.26
CA TRP A 79 -26.35 1.40 6.86
C TRP A 79 -27.45 0.39 6.59
N GLU A 80 -27.10 -0.71 5.91
CA GLU A 80 -28.03 -1.81 5.66
C GLU A 80 -28.45 -2.48 6.97
N ILE A 81 -27.50 -2.80 7.86
CA ILE A 81 -27.79 -3.45 9.15
C ILE A 81 -28.78 -2.64 9.99
N ILE A 82 -28.61 -1.32 10.07
CA ILE A 82 -29.47 -0.43 10.88
C ILE A 82 -30.91 -0.36 10.33
N ARG A 83 -31.10 -0.63 9.04
CA ARG A 83 -32.40 -0.54 8.35
C ARG A 83 -33.08 -1.90 8.17
N ARG A 84 -32.47 -2.97 8.65
CA ARG A 84 -32.99 -4.32 8.50
C ARG A 84 -33.85 -4.71 9.69
N ASP A 85 -35.13 -4.90 9.42
CA ASP A 85 -36.10 -5.36 10.42
C ASP A 85 -36.07 -6.89 10.61
N ASP A 86 -35.43 -7.63 9.69
CA ASP A 86 -35.33 -9.10 9.73
C ASP A 86 -34.19 -9.62 10.64
N LEU A 87 -33.29 -8.72 11.06
CA LEU A 87 -32.18 -9.04 11.95
C LEU A 87 -32.58 -8.83 13.42
N SER A 88 -32.35 -9.84 14.26
CA SER A 88 -32.37 -9.61 15.71
C SER A 88 -31.28 -8.61 16.11
N THR A 89 -31.52 -7.84 17.18
CA THR A 89 -30.55 -6.84 17.69
C THR A 89 -29.17 -7.45 17.94
N GLY A 90 -29.12 -8.66 18.53
CA GLY A 90 -27.85 -9.35 18.80
C GLY A 90 -27.10 -9.74 17.52
N ALA A 91 -27.82 -10.22 16.50
CA ALA A 91 -27.22 -10.54 15.21
C ALA A 91 -26.71 -9.28 14.48
N GLY A 92 -27.46 -8.17 14.54
CA GLY A 92 -27.03 -6.88 14.01
C GLY A 92 -25.74 -6.38 14.66
N VAL A 93 -25.68 -6.40 16.00
CA VAL A 93 -24.47 -6.02 16.75
C VAL A 93 -23.29 -6.92 16.42
N GLY A 94 -23.51 -8.24 16.33
CA GLY A 94 -22.47 -9.20 15.95
C GLY A 94 -21.86 -8.90 14.57
N TRP A 95 -22.69 -8.58 13.58
CA TRP A 95 -22.20 -8.21 12.25
C TRP A 95 -21.47 -6.87 12.23
N MET A 96 -21.97 -5.86 12.95
CA MET A 96 -21.29 -4.58 13.09
C MET A 96 -19.89 -4.76 13.70
N LEU A 97 -19.77 -5.57 14.75
CA LEU A 97 -18.47 -5.89 15.37
C LEU A 97 -17.56 -6.63 14.38
N ALA A 98 -18.05 -7.64 13.67
CA ALA A 98 -17.26 -8.37 12.68
C ALA A 98 -16.71 -7.44 11.58
N ILE A 99 -17.54 -6.52 11.07
CA ILE A 99 -17.15 -5.52 10.07
C ILE A 99 -16.05 -4.59 10.58
N LEU A 100 -16.14 -4.13 11.83
CA LEU A 100 -15.21 -3.16 12.40
C LEU A 100 -13.89 -3.80 12.86
N VAL A 101 -13.93 -5.04 13.35
CA VAL A 101 -12.77 -5.72 13.95
C VAL A 101 -11.96 -6.51 12.92
N ILE A 102 -12.59 -6.97 11.83
CA ILE A 102 -11.94 -7.80 10.81
C ILE A 102 -11.94 -7.05 9.47
N PRO A 103 -10.89 -6.26 9.16
CA PRO A 103 -10.81 -5.46 7.94
C PRO A 103 -11.00 -6.32 6.69
N PHE A 104 -11.75 -5.78 5.72
CA PHE A 104 -12.20 -6.44 4.48
C PHE A 104 -13.05 -7.71 4.68
N LEU A 105 -12.58 -8.69 5.46
CA LEU A 105 -13.27 -9.97 5.65
C LEU A 105 -14.60 -9.83 6.37
N GLY A 106 -14.71 -8.91 7.33
CA GLY A 106 -15.96 -8.66 8.05
C GLY A 106 -17.08 -8.20 7.12
N VAL A 107 -16.78 -7.24 6.23
CA VAL A 107 -17.77 -6.71 5.28
C VAL A 107 -18.06 -7.67 4.13
N ILE A 108 -17.04 -8.36 3.61
CA ILE A 108 -17.20 -9.41 2.61
C ILE A 108 -18.05 -10.55 3.19
N GLY A 109 -17.72 -11.00 4.41
CA GLY A 109 -18.46 -12.04 5.13
C GLY A 109 -19.90 -11.64 5.39
N TYR A 110 -20.16 -10.39 5.79
CA TYR A 110 -21.53 -9.87 5.94
C TYR A 110 -22.32 -9.96 4.63
N TYR A 111 -21.75 -9.50 3.51
CA TYR A 111 -22.48 -9.55 2.25
C TYR A 111 -22.70 -10.97 1.74
N LEU A 112 -21.78 -11.90 2.00
CA LEU A 112 -21.91 -13.28 1.52
C LEU A 112 -22.80 -14.14 2.43
N LEU A 113 -22.70 -13.99 3.75
CA LEU A 113 -23.29 -14.89 4.74
C LEU A 113 -24.38 -14.24 5.60
N GLY A 114 -24.35 -12.91 5.74
CA GLY A 114 -25.29 -12.13 6.56
C GLY A 114 -26.69 -11.99 5.98
N LYS A 115 -27.02 -12.72 4.90
CA LYS A 115 -28.30 -12.65 4.18
C LYS A 115 -28.68 -11.21 3.81
N SER A 116 -27.73 -10.46 3.28
CA SER A 116 -27.96 -9.09 2.82
C SER A 116 -29.17 -9.03 1.86
N GLN A 117 -30.02 -8.02 2.05
CA GLN A 117 -31.20 -7.78 1.24
C GLN A 117 -30.87 -7.12 -0.11
N ILE A 118 -29.62 -6.67 -0.29
CA ILE A 118 -29.16 -6.11 -1.55
C ILE A 118 -29.18 -7.23 -2.62
N PRO A 119 -29.83 -7.01 -3.79
CA PRO A 119 -29.88 -8.02 -4.83
C PRO A 119 -28.47 -8.47 -5.24
N ALA A 120 -28.31 -9.77 -5.52
CA ALA A 120 -27.01 -10.40 -5.69
C ALA A 120 -26.13 -9.70 -6.75
N ALA A 121 -26.74 -9.26 -7.86
CA ALA A 121 -26.01 -8.52 -8.90
C ALA A 121 -25.36 -7.24 -8.36
N TYR A 122 -26.07 -6.43 -7.58
CA TYR A 122 -25.52 -5.20 -7.02
C TYR A 122 -24.43 -5.47 -5.97
N ARG A 123 -24.61 -6.50 -5.13
CA ARG A 123 -23.56 -6.92 -4.18
C ARG A 123 -22.26 -7.29 -4.90
N TRP A 124 -22.36 -8.12 -5.94
CA TRP A 124 -21.21 -8.52 -6.72
C TRP A 124 -20.58 -7.37 -7.47
N THR A 125 -21.36 -6.47 -8.06
CA THR A 125 -20.83 -5.24 -8.68
C THR A 125 -20.09 -4.38 -7.66
N MET A 126 -20.60 -4.26 -6.43
CA MET A 126 -19.98 -3.43 -5.41
C MET A 126 -18.67 -4.04 -4.86
N LEU A 127 -18.67 -5.35 -4.63
CA LEU A 127 -17.51 -6.11 -4.15
C LEU A 127 -16.45 -6.28 -5.25
N ALA A 128 -16.83 -6.84 -6.39
CA ALA A 128 -15.92 -7.14 -7.49
C ALA A 128 -15.55 -5.88 -8.27
N GLY A 129 -16.45 -4.90 -8.41
CA GLY A 129 -16.16 -3.64 -9.10
C GLY A 129 -15.11 -2.82 -8.36
N GLY A 130 -15.23 -2.68 -7.03
CA GLY A 130 -14.22 -2.00 -6.22
C GLY A 130 -12.84 -2.67 -6.35
N MET A 131 -12.79 -3.99 -6.19
CA MET A 131 -11.55 -4.77 -6.40
C MET A 131 -11.00 -4.63 -7.82
N GLY A 132 -11.86 -4.67 -8.85
CA GLY A 132 -11.46 -4.53 -10.25
C GLY A 132 -10.85 -3.17 -10.54
N VAL A 133 -11.44 -2.09 -10.03
CA VAL A 133 -10.88 -0.73 -10.15
C VAL A 133 -9.55 -0.63 -9.42
N TYR A 134 -9.42 -1.23 -8.24
CA TYR A 134 -8.14 -1.24 -7.52
C TYR A 134 -7.04 -1.98 -8.31
N VAL A 135 -7.34 -3.18 -8.82
CA VAL A 135 -6.41 -3.94 -9.67
C VAL A 135 -6.02 -3.15 -10.92
N LEU A 136 -6.97 -2.46 -11.56
CA LEU A 136 -6.69 -1.61 -12.71
C LEU A 136 -5.65 -0.52 -12.38
N PHE A 137 -5.82 0.20 -11.28
CA PHE A 137 -4.85 1.23 -10.87
C PHE A 137 -3.49 0.66 -10.48
N LEU A 138 -3.45 -0.53 -9.88
CA LEU A 138 -2.18 -1.23 -9.60
C LEU A 138 -1.45 -1.58 -10.90
N VAL A 139 -2.15 -2.14 -11.88
CA VAL A 139 -1.57 -2.51 -13.18
C VAL A 139 -1.10 -1.26 -13.93
N LEU A 140 -1.89 -0.18 -13.93
CA LEU A 140 -1.49 1.09 -14.53
C LEU A 140 -0.27 1.69 -13.82
N GLY A 141 -0.22 1.65 -12.49
CA GLY A 141 0.94 2.10 -11.71
C GLY A 141 2.20 1.29 -12.01
N LEU A 142 2.08 -0.03 -12.14
CA LEU A 142 3.18 -0.93 -12.51
C LEU A 142 3.70 -0.62 -13.93
N VAL A 143 2.79 -0.53 -14.91
CA VAL A 143 3.15 -0.39 -16.34
C VAL A 143 3.64 1.03 -16.68
N ILE A 144 3.00 2.06 -16.12
CA ILE A 144 3.26 3.46 -16.46
C ILE A 144 4.21 4.12 -15.45
N GLY A 145 4.07 3.77 -14.17
CA GLY A 145 4.82 4.38 -13.07
C GLY A 145 6.19 3.77 -12.79
N GLY A 146 6.52 2.61 -13.38
CA GLY A 146 7.81 1.94 -13.18
C GLY A 146 8.02 1.39 -11.76
N ILE A 147 6.93 1.08 -11.05
CA ILE A 147 6.97 0.51 -9.70
C ILE A 147 7.32 -0.99 -9.82
N ALA A 148 8.60 -1.33 -9.99
CA ALA A 148 9.14 -2.70 -9.92
C ALA A 148 10.20 -2.80 -8.82
#